data_AF-A0A8H7CTA3-F1
#
_entry.id   AF-A0A8H7CTA3-F1
#
_cell.length_a   1.000
_cell.length_b   1.000
_cell.length_c   1.000
_cell.angle_alpha   90.00
_cell.angle_beta   90.00
_cell.angle_gamma   90.00
#
_symmetry.space_group_name_H-M   'P 1'
#
loop_
_entity.id
_entity.type
_entity.pdbx_description
1 polymer ?
#
loop_
_entity_poly.entity_id
_entity_poly.type
_entity_poly.pdbx_seq_one_letter_code
_entity_poly.pdbx_strand_id
1 'polypeptide(L)'
;MCILRSGSNSFNFRRHRSTSFLGSDDAEITQFFTCDLARALQGSIIVEFSTNLGIGTFKSAHRGRLTLTHLPAQGLGTTPNELVAVKRMYRRRSNNVAAEKSVVTRYTPTDEYAKTVEEANLLYWASSLMEFTYSAIDHFLSEASTHPPFEIPQLRFVRAGVAVCHDQVTGSNINNSSSIKRTYLVEEFIEGGSDTFVKFVHNGDANPLLDAGEELYHIAEFLCFTQHLQYFKTDGAVFLSDLQGTSDFIPPMYSLTDSRGSATLLTDPQIMTSSYDFFLLFCTGCL
;
A
#
# COMPACT_ATOMS: atom_id res chain seq x y z
N MET A 1 -2.43 11.32 18.37
CA MET A 1 -2.26 10.75 17.02
C MET A 1 -2.50 9.26 17.14
N CYS A 2 -3.25 8.68 16.22
CA CYS A 2 -3.59 7.26 16.21
C CYS A 2 -2.90 6.61 15.01
N ILE A 3 -2.04 5.61 15.22
CA ILE A 3 -1.48 4.78 14.13
C ILE A 3 -2.13 3.42 14.10
N LEU A 4 -2.65 3.09 12.92
CA LEU A 4 -3.43 1.90 12.67
C LEU A 4 -2.59 0.93 11.84
N ARG A 5 -2.48 -0.31 12.30
CA ARG A 5 -1.63 -1.34 11.71
C ARG A 5 -2.37 -2.11 10.64
N SER A 6 -1.74 -2.30 9.48
CA SER A 6 -2.02 -3.46 8.62
C SER A 6 -1.69 -4.72 9.41
N GLY A 7 -2.69 -5.57 9.67
CA GLY A 7 -2.50 -6.88 10.29
C GLY A 7 -1.95 -7.89 9.29
N SER A 8 -1.20 -8.88 9.76
CA SER A 8 -0.84 -10.07 8.98
C SER A 8 -2.11 -10.90 8.75
N ASN A 9 -2.51 -11.13 7.49
CA ASN A 9 -3.73 -11.88 7.18
C ASN A 9 -3.51 -12.86 6.03
N SER A 10 -3.89 -14.12 6.28
CA SER A 10 -4.02 -15.16 5.26
C SER A 10 -5.42 -15.09 4.65
N PHE A 11 -5.49 -15.05 3.31
CA PHE A 11 -6.74 -15.06 2.56
C PHE A 11 -6.95 -16.39 1.87
N ASN A 12 -8.20 -16.87 1.87
CA ASN A 12 -8.64 -18.03 1.09
C ASN A 12 -9.66 -17.57 0.06
N PHE A 13 -9.29 -17.50 -1.22
CA PHE A 13 -10.27 -17.40 -2.30
C PHE A 13 -11.04 -18.72 -2.41
N ARG A 14 -12.28 -18.75 -1.91
CA ARG A 14 -13.20 -19.86 -2.17
C ARG A 14 -14.01 -19.57 -3.42
N ARG A 15 -13.88 -20.47 -4.39
CA ARG A 15 -14.69 -20.51 -5.61
C ARG A 15 -16.18 -20.65 -5.28
N HIS A 16 -17.00 -19.67 -5.64
CA HIS A 16 -18.42 -19.94 -5.89
C HIS A 16 -18.55 -20.45 -7.33
N ARG A 17 -18.46 -21.77 -7.50
CA ARG A 17 -18.78 -22.40 -8.78
C ARG A 17 -20.31 -22.34 -8.85
N SER A 18 -20.87 -21.34 -9.51
CA SER A 18 -22.31 -21.30 -9.80
C SER A 18 -22.62 -22.40 -10.80
N THR A 19 -22.81 -23.61 -10.27
CA THR A 19 -23.59 -24.64 -10.91
C THR A 19 -24.83 -24.80 -10.03
N SER A 20 -25.98 -24.42 -10.59
CA SER A 20 -27.34 -24.46 -10.04
C SER A 20 -27.71 -23.46 -8.93
N PHE A 21 -28.72 -22.66 -9.30
CA PHE A 21 -29.62 -21.85 -8.48
C PHE A 21 -30.18 -22.60 -7.25
N LEU A 22 -30.42 -21.82 -6.19
CA LEU A 22 -31.19 -22.08 -4.94
C LEU A 22 -30.43 -22.76 -3.79
N GLY A 23 -29.93 -21.94 -2.87
CA GLY A 23 -29.48 -22.36 -1.55
C GLY A 23 -28.82 -21.21 -0.79
N SER A 24 -29.58 -20.57 0.09
CA SER A 24 -29.24 -19.44 0.96
C SER A 24 -28.03 -19.71 1.88
N ASP A 25 -27.04 -18.82 1.83
CA ASP A 25 -26.44 -18.10 2.97
C ASP A 25 -25.24 -17.30 2.45
N ASP A 26 -25.52 -16.17 1.80
CA ASP A 26 -24.51 -15.19 1.37
C ASP A 26 -24.00 -14.44 2.60
N ALA A 27 -23.05 -15.04 3.31
CA ALA A 27 -22.22 -14.31 4.25
C ALA A 27 -21.32 -13.35 3.45
N GLU A 28 -21.74 -12.09 3.38
CA GLU A 28 -20.98 -11.00 2.77
C GLU A 28 -19.61 -10.91 3.45
N ILE A 29 -18.54 -11.23 2.71
CA ILE A 29 -17.17 -11.14 3.24
C ILE A 29 -16.76 -9.66 3.21
N THR A 30 -17.17 -8.91 4.23
CA THR A 30 -16.76 -7.52 4.43
C THR A 30 -15.53 -7.47 5.34
N GLN A 31 -14.37 -7.89 4.84
CA GLN A 31 -13.10 -7.64 5.53
C GLN A 31 -12.43 -6.41 4.94
N PHE A 32 -12.72 -5.24 5.49
CA PHE A 32 -12.01 -4.00 5.16
C PHE A 32 -11.01 -3.66 6.26
N PHE A 33 -9.97 -2.90 5.91
CA PHE A 33 -9.21 -2.18 6.91
C PHE A 33 -10.14 -1.16 7.57
N THR A 34 -10.59 -1.48 8.78
CA THR A 34 -11.34 -0.56 9.63
C THR A 34 -10.39 0.11 10.60
N CYS A 35 -10.45 1.44 10.64
CA CYS A 35 -9.74 2.24 11.61
C CYS A 35 -10.35 2.10 13.00
N ASP A 36 -9.95 1.08 13.76
CA ASP A 36 -10.37 0.93 15.16
C ASP A 36 -9.58 1.89 16.05
N LEU A 37 -10.22 3.02 16.39
CA LEU A 37 -9.65 4.03 17.29
C LEU A 37 -9.35 3.47 18.69
N ALA A 38 -10.05 2.43 19.15
CA ALA A 38 -9.78 1.82 20.45
C ALA A 38 -8.46 1.04 20.47
N ARG A 39 -8.00 0.58 19.30
CA ARG A 39 -6.73 -0.14 19.11
C ARG A 39 -5.62 0.74 18.57
N ALA A 40 -5.88 2.03 18.41
CA ALA A 40 -4.92 2.95 17.84
C ALA A 40 -3.74 3.21 18.79
N LEU A 41 -2.54 3.23 18.21
CA LEU A 41 -1.34 3.57 18.94
C LEU A 41 -1.19 5.09 19.07
N GLN A 42 -0.97 5.56 20.30
CA GLN A 42 -0.67 6.96 20.57
C GLN A 42 0.77 7.31 20.20
N GLY A 43 1.00 8.54 19.75
CA GLY A 43 2.33 9.03 19.41
C GLY A 43 2.34 10.47 18.87
N SER A 44 3.48 10.84 18.29
CA SER A 44 3.70 12.08 17.56
C SER A 44 4.32 11.81 16.18
N ILE A 45 4.00 12.67 15.22
CA ILE A 45 4.63 12.69 13.90
C ILE A 45 5.14 14.10 13.63
N ILE A 46 6.38 14.19 13.17
CA ILE A 46 7.00 15.42 12.69
C ILE A 46 7.08 15.30 11.18
N VAL A 47 6.55 16.27 10.44
CA VAL A 47 6.55 16.28 8.97
C VAL A 47 7.45 17.40 8.49
N GLU A 48 8.47 17.06 7.70
CA GLU A 48 9.46 17.98 7.15
C GLU A 48 8.96 18.51 5.80
N PHE A 49 8.07 19.50 5.80
CA PHE A 49 7.45 20.03 4.57
C PHE A 49 8.43 20.70 3.59
N SER A 50 9.65 21.04 4.04
CA SER A 50 10.73 21.50 3.17
C SER A 50 11.37 20.38 2.34
N THR A 51 11.20 19.13 2.78
CA THR A 51 11.82 17.94 2.19
C THR A 51 10.76 17.17 1.40
N ASN A 52 10.54 17.61 0.16
CA ASN A 52 9.58 16.97 -0.74
C ASN A 52 10.18 15.69 -1.34
N LEU A 53 9.53 14.55 -1.09
CA LEU A 53 9.90 13.26 -1.69
C LEU A 53 9.26 13.06 -3.07
N GLY A 54 8.17 13.77 -3.35
CA GLY A 54 7.47 13.68 -4.62
C GLY A 54 6.06 14.29 -4.56
N ILE A 55 5.56 14.71 -5.72
CA ILE A 55 4.19 15.19 -5.90
C ILE A 55 3.56 14.36 -7.01
N GLY A 56 2.60 13.51 -6.65
CA GLY A 56 1.83 12.69 -7.59
C GLY A 56 0.64 13.45 -8.19
N THR A 57 -0.36 12.72 -8.66
CA THR A 57 -1.58 13.34 -9.21
C THR A 57 -2.52 13.85 -8.11
N PHE A 58 -2.62 13.10 -7.01
CA PHE A 58 -3.60 13.34 -5.93
C PHE A 58 -3.01 13.32 -4.52
N LYS A 59 -1.69 13.10 -4.39
CA LYS A 59 -0.98 13.04 -3.11
C LYS A 59 0.40 13.66 -3.20
N SER A 60 0.85 14.23 -2.08
CA SER A 60 2.23 14.71 -1.90
C SER A 60 2.93 13.86 -0.85
N ALA A 61 4.19 13.51 -1.09
CA ALA A 61 5.01 12.74 -0.17
C ALA A 61 6.09 13.63 0.46
N HIS A 62 6.25 13.54 1.77
CA HIS A 62 7.21 14.31 2.54
C HIS A 62 7.99 13.39 3.46
N ARG A 63 9.22 13.77 3.78
CA ARG A 63 9.97 13.11 4.85
C ARG A 63 9.30 13.39 6.20
N GLY A 64 9.26 12.40 7.08
CA GLY A 64 8.80 12.61 8.44
C GLY A 64 9.46 11.69 9.45
N ARG A 65 9.17 11.95 10.72
CA ARG A 65 9.64 11.16 11.86
C ARG A 65 8.48 10.75 12.73
N LEU A 66 8.41 9.46 13.02
CA LEU A 66 7.38 8.84 13.83
C LEU A 66 7.94 8.46 15.21
N THR A 67 7.23 8.86 16.26
CA THR A 67 7.48 8.39 17.63
C THR A 67 6.18 7.90 18.23
N LEU A 68 6.10 6.61 18.56
CA LEU A 68 4.97 6.02 19.29
C LEU A 68 5.23 6.03 20.80
N THR A 69 4.18 6.25 21.58
CA THR A 69 4.24 6.22 23.06
C THR A 69 4.57 4.82 23.57
N HIS A 70 4.02 3.79 22.92
CA HIS A 70 4.34 2.40 23.17
C HIS A 70 4.94 1.81 21.90
N LEU A 71 6.20 1.39 21.99
CA LEU A 71 6.90 0.80 20.87
C LEU A 71 6.35 -0.62 20.64
N PRO A 72 5.81 -0.91 19.46
CA PRO A 72 5.37 -2.23 19.11
C PRO A 72 6.54 -3.15 18.78
N ALA A 73 6.31 -4.47 18.89
CA ALA A 73 7.33 -5.47 18.58
C ALA A 73 7.71 -5.57 17.08
N GLN A 74 6.79 -5.21 16.19
CA GLN A 74 6.97 -5.29 14.73
C GLN A 74 6.15 -4.22 14.02
N GLY A 75 6.44 -3.92 12.75
CA GLY A 75 5.70 -2.93 11.96
C GLY A 75 6.36 -1.56 11.94
N LEU A 76 5.57 -0.50 11.72
CA LEU A 76 6.02 0.89 11.83
C LEU A 76 6.08 1.35 13.29
N GLY A 77 7.01 2.26 13.57
CA GLY A 77 7.17 2.92 14.86
C GLY A 77 7.78 2.03 15.94
N THR A 78 8.52 0.99 15.54
CA THR A 78 9.26 0.07 16.43
C THR A 78 10.42 0.77 17.14
N THR A 79 10.89 1.89 16.57
CA THR A 79 11.93 2.73 17.16
C THR A 79 11.44 4.15 17.37
N PRO A 80 11.93 4.88 18.40
CA PRO A 80 11.65 6.30 18.54
C PRO A 80 12.24 7.09 17.37
N ASN A 81 11.52 8.13 16.93
CA ASN A 81 11.91 9.01 15.81
C ASN A 81 12.21 8.25 14.50
N GLU A 82 11.52 7.12 14.29
CA GLU A 82 11.61 6.29 13.10
C GLU A 82 11.37 7.12 11.84
N LEU A 83 12.25 6.96 10.86
CA LEU A 83 12.15 7.68 9.60
C LEU A 83 11.01 7.08 8.76
N VAL A 84 10.11 7.94 8.28
CA VAL A 84 8.91 7.52 7.54
C VAL A 84 8.67 8.42 6.32
N ALA A 85 8.00 7.87 5.31
CA ALA A 85 7.40 8.65 4.24
C ALA A 85 5.98 9.06 4.65
N VAL A 86 5.68 10.35 4.61
CA VAL A 86 4.39 10.92 5.02
C VAL A 86 3.67 11.43 3.79
N LYS A 87 2.60 10.72 3.41
CA LYS A 87 1.78 11.05 2.25
C LYS A 87 0.51 11.75 2.68
N ARG A 88 0.16 12.79 1.94
CA ARG A 88 -1.02 13.62 2.21
C ARG A 88 -1.83 13.83 0.94
N MET A 89 -3.10 13.46 1.02
CA MET A 89 -4.06 13.60 -0.08
C MET A 89 -4.39 15.07 -0.38
N TYR A 90 -4.66 15.37 -1.64
CA TYR A 90 -5.15 16.67 -2.10
C TYR A 90 -6.01 16.53 -3.35
N ARG A 91 -6.75 17.58 -3.70
CA ARG A 91 -7.47 17.68 -4.97
C ARG A 91 -6.78 18.68 -5.89
N ARG A 92 -6.64 18.30 -7.15
CA ARG A 92 -6.11 19.17 -8.19
C ARG A 92 -7.30 19.80 -8.90
N ARG A 93 -7.43 21.13 -8.82
CA ARG A 93 -8.46 21.84 -9.57
C ARG A 93 -7.88 22.23 -10.93
N SER A 94 -8.47 21.69 -12.00
CA SER A 94 -8.25 22.24 -13.34
C SER A 94 -9.00 23.57 -13.42
N ASN A 95 -8.28 24.66 -13.64
CA ASN A 95 -8.93 25.90 -14.05
C ASN A 95 -9.17 25.76 -15.55
N ASN A 96 -10.43 25.79 -16.00
CA ASN A 96 -10.81 25.71 -17.42
C ASN A 96 -10.33 26.91 -18.27
N VAL A 97 -9.39 27.71 -17.76
CA VAL A 97 -8.78 28.84 -18.43
C VAL A 97 -7.36 28.42 -18.79
N ALA A 98 -7.16 28.10 -20.08
CA ALA A 98 -5.89 27.94 -20.78
C ALA A 98 -4.65 27.67 -19.89
N ALA A 99 -4.38 26.39 -19.64
CA ALA A 99 -3.06 25.78 -19.48
C ALA A 99 -2.02 26.33 -18.46
N GLU A 100 -2.31 27.30 -17.60
CA GLU A 100 -1.31 27.77 -16.62
C GLU A 100 -1.66 27.46 -15.17
N LYS A 101 -0.96 26.44 -14.65
CA LYS A 101 -0.85 26.00 -13.25
C LYS A 101 -2.15 25.49 -12.61
N SER A 102 -2.28 24.18 -12.58
CA SER A 102 -3.21 23.49 -11.69
C SER A 102 -2.99 23.92 -10.24
N VAL A 103 -4.02 24.43 -9.57
CA VAL A 103 -3.92 24.79 -8.15
C VAL A 103 -4.18 23.54 -7.31
N VAL A 104 -3.21 23.17 -6.48
CA VAL A 104 -3.38 22.13 -5.46
C VAL A 104 -4.20 22.70 -4.31
N THR A 105 -5.33 22.08 -3.99
CA THR A 105 -6.16 22.48 -2.85
C THR A 105 -6.34 21.32 -1.89
N ARG A 106 -6.47 21.63 -0.59
CA ARG A 106 -6.65 20.60 0.45
C ARG A 106 -8.12 20.18 0.54
N TYR A 107 -8.31 18.90 0.84
CA TYR A 107 -9.60 18.35 1.22
C TYR A 107 -10.05 18.90 2.58
N THR A 108 -11.34 18.76 2.89
CA THR A 108 -11.80 18.91 4.27
C THR A 108 -11.17 17.81 5.14
N PRO A 109 -11.02 17.98 6.46
CA PRO A 109 -10.43 16.94 7.29
C PRO A 109 -11.14 15.57 7.19
N THR A 110 -12.46 15.57 7.06
CA THR A 110 -13.28 14.35 6.88
C THR A 110 -13.00 13.68 5.54
N ASP A 111 -12.98 14.45 4.44
CA ASP A 111 -12.69 13.90 3.11
C ASP A 111 -11.23 13.44 3.01
N GLU A 112 -10.29 14.19 3.61
CA GLU A 112 -8.88 13.82 3.68
C GLU A 112 -8.70 12.50 4.45
N TYR A 113 -9.43 12.32 5.55
CA TYR A 113 -9.48 11.07 6.29
C TYR A 113 -9.98 9.92 5.43
N ALA A 114 -11.17 10.05 4.82
CA ALA A 114 -11.76 9.00 3.99
C ALA A 114 -10.82 8.57 2.84
N LYS A 115 -10.25 9.54 2.11
CA LYS A 115 -9.29 9.28 1.03
C LYS A 115 -8.00 8.64 1.51
N THR A 116 -7.53 9.01 2.70
CA THR A 116 -6.33 8.39 3.29
C THR A 116 -6.58 6.94 3.68
N VAL A 117 -7.76 6.63 4.21
CA VAL A 117 -8.16 5.26 4.58
C VAL A 117 -8.37 4.39 3.34
N GLU A 118 -8.91 4.93 2.26
CA GLU A 118 -9.04 4.26 0.96
C GLU A 118 -7.65 3.82 0.43
N GLU A 119 -6.67 4.71 0.46
CA GLU A 119 -5.31 4.41 0.01
C GLU A 119 -4.59 3.42 0.94
N ALA A 120 -4.81 3.50 2.25
CA ALA A 120 -4.30 2.50 3.19
C ALA A 120 -4.90 1.11 2.93
N ASN A 121 -6.19 1.05 2.58
CA ASN A 121 -6.84 -0.20 2.16
C ASN A 121 -6.21 -0.76 0.88
N LEU A 122 -5.98 0.07 -0.14
CA LEU A 122 -5.34 -0.38 -1.39
C LEU A 122 -3.97 -1.02 -1.11
N LEU A 123 -3.14 -0.40 -0.27
CA LEU A 123 -1.83 -0.95 0.09
C LEU A 123 -1.92 -2.23 0.92
N TYR A 124 -2.91 -2.31 1.82
CA TYR A 124 -3.20 -3.53 2.57
C TYR A 124 -3.57 -4.69 1.64
N TRP A 125 -4.52 -4.48 0.73
CA TRP A 125 -4.93 -5.48 -0.26
C TRP A 125 -3.78 -5.87 -1.19
N ALA A 126 -2.94 -4.93 -1.59
CA ALA A 126 -1.77 -5.21 -2.41
C ALA A 126 -0.75 -6.10 -1.70
N SER A 127 -0.49 -5.84 -0.42
CA SER A 127 0.33 -6.71 0.42
C SER A 127 -0.22 -8.13 0.44
N SER A 128 -1.53 -8.27 0.67
CA SER A 128 -2.20 -9.57 0.73
C SER A 128 -2.20 -10.33 -0.61
N LEU A 129 -2.40 -9.62 -1.73
CA LEU A 129 -2.30 -10.22 -3.07
C LEU A 129 -0.87 -10.67 -3.39
N MET A 130 0.14 -9.94 -2.91
CA MET A 130 1.54 -10.35 -3.07
C MET A 130 1.87 -11.59 -2.21
N GLU A 131 1.43 -11.62 -0.95
CA GLU A 131 1.57 -12.81 -0.08
C GLU A 131 0.85 -14.03 -0.67
N PHE A 132 -0.34 -13.83 -1.26
CA PHE A 132 -1.07 -14.85 -1.99
C PHE A 132 -0.26 -15.39 -3.19
N THR A 133 0.35 -14.50 -3.98
CA THR A 133 1.24 -14.88 -5.09
C THR A 133 2.39 -15.75 -4.59
N TYR A 134 3.10 -15.34 -3.54
CA TYR A 134 4.21 -16.12 -2.98
C TYR A 134 3.75 -17.47 -2.44
N SER A 135 2.62 -17.52 -1.73
CA SER A 135 2.04 -18.79 -1.26
C SER A 135 1.72 -19.75 -2.42
N ALA A 136 1.24 -19.22 -3.55
CA ALA A 136 0.99 -20.02 -4.75
C ALA A 136 2.30 -20.51 -5.39
N ILE A 137 3.34 -19.68 -5.44
CA ILE A 137 4.68 -20.06 -5.91
C ILE A 137 5.26 -21.18 -5.04
N ASP A 138 5.25 -21.01 -3.72
CA ASP A 138 5.77 -22.00 -2.76
C ASP A 138 5.07 -23.35 -2.90
N HIS A 139 3.75 -23.33 -3.11
CA HIS A 139 2.99 -24.54 -3.38
C HIS A 139 3.48 -25.24 -4.67
N PHE A 140 3.64 -24.51 -5.77
CA PHE A 140 4.18 -25.09 -7.01
C PHE A 140 5.61 -25.63 -6.85
N LEU A 141 6.45 -24.93 -6.08
CA LEU A 141 7.82 -25.38 -5.79
C LEU A 141 7.85 -26.65 -4.94
N SER A 142 6.92 -26.80 -4.01
CA SER A 142 6.80 -28.00 -3.17
C SER A 142 6.43 -29.27 -3.95
N GLU A 143 5.77 -29.10 -5.10
CA GLU A 143 5.38 -30.20 -5.99
C GLU A 143 6.39 -30.45 -7.12
N ALA A 144 7.32 -29.52 -7.36
CA ALA A 144 8.30 -29.61 -8.43
C ALA A 144 9.40 -30.63 -8.10
N SER A 145 9.76 -31.46 -9.08
CA SER A 145 10.87 -32.42 -8.94
C SER A 145 12.26 -31.77 -8.98
N THR A 146 12.34 -30.53 -9.44
CA THR A 146 13.58 -29.78 -9.64
C THR A 146 13.41 -28.33 -9.23
N HIS A 147 14.43 -27.75 -8.60
CA HIS A 147 14.45 -26.32 -8.27
C HIS A 147 14.57 -25.45 -9.53
N PRO A 148 14.03 -24.23 -9.52
CA PRO A 148 14.18 -23.29 -10.63
C PRO A 148 15.68 -22.97 -10.84
N PRO A 149 16.13 -22.81 -12.10
CA PRO A 149 17.53 -22.50 -12.42
C PRO A 149 17.88 -21.02 -12.16
N PHE A 150 17.00 -20.27 -11.52
CA PHE A 150 17.13 -18.86 -11.20
C PHE A 150 16.57 -18.59 -9.79
N GLU A 151 17.03 -17.51 -9.17
CA GLU A 151 16.49 -17.04 -7.91
C GLU A 151 15.16 -16.33 -8.15
N ILE A 152 14.15 -16.66 -7.34
CA ILE A 152 12.84 -16.01 -7.40
C ILE A 152 12.93 -14.71 -6.59
N PRO A 153 12.73 -13.54 -7.22
CA PRO A 153 12.76 -12.27 -6.51
C PRO A 153 11.83 -12.24 -5.29
N GLN A 154 12.33 -11.73 -4.18
CA GLN A 154 11.58 -11.54 -2.93
C GLN A 154 11.27 -10.05 -2.75
N LEU A 155 10.01 -9.69 -3.01
CA LEU A 155 9.50 -8.33 -2.93
C LEU A 155 8.39 -8.25 -1.90
N ARG A 156 8.22 -7.06 -1.32
CA ARG A 156 7.05 -6.76 -0.48
C ARG A 156 6.66 -5.30 -0.63
N PHE A 157 5.40 -5.01 -0.32
CA PHE A 157 5.00 -3.63 -0.15
C PHE A 157 5.57 -3.04 1.15
N VAL A 158 5.79 -1.73 1.15
CA VAL A 158 6.17 -0.98 2.34
C VAL A 158 5.16 -1.18 3.46
N ARG A 159 5.65 -1.25 4.70
CA ARG A 159 4.76 -1.22 5.86
C ARG A 159 4.10 0.14 5.94
N ALA A 160 2.81 0.16 6.25
CA ALA A 160 2.06 1.41 6.32
C ALA A 160 1.05 1.46 7.46
N GLY A 161 0.61 2.67 7.76
CA GLY A 161 -0.48 2.97 8.67
C GLY A 161 -1.08 4.35 8.41
N VAL A 162 -2.25 4.59 8.99
CA VAL A 162 -2.91 5.90 8.94
C VAL A 162 -2.61 6.66 10.22
N ALA A 163 -2.11 7.89 10.12
CA ALA A 163 -1.93 8.80 11.23
C ALA A 163 -3.03 9.86 11.25
N VAL A 164 -3.89 9.81 12.28
CA VAL A 164 -4.97 10.79 12.49
C VAL A 164 -4.52 11.84 13.52
N CYS A 165 -4.51 13.11 13.13
CA CYS A 165 -4.16 14.24 13.99
C CYS A 165 -5.43 14.97 14.45
N HIS A 166 -5.57 15.16 15.76
CA HIS A 166 -6.66 15.91 16.38
C HIS A 166 -6.16 17.28 16.86
N ASP A 167 -7.05 18.24 17.02
CA ASP A 167 -6.73 19.46 17.75
C ASP A 167 -6.42 19.15 19.22
N GLN A 168 -5.47 19.88 19.78
CA GLN A 168 -5.26 19.84 21.22
C GLN A 168 -6.44 20.55 21.89
N VAL A 169 -7.12 19.87 22.80
CA VAL A 169 -8.17 20.49 23.63
C VAL A 169 -7.47 21.42 24.62
N THR A 170 -7.28 22.68 24.23
CA THR A 170 -6.79 23.73 25.13
C THR A 170 -7.98 24.35 25.86
N GLY A 171 -8.34 23.82 27.03
CA GLY A 171 -9.35 24.41 27.93
C GLY A 171 -10.23 23.40 28.67
N SER A 172 -10.64 23.75 29.90
CA SER A 172 -11.33 22.89 30.90
C SER A 172 -12.79 22.51 30.58
N ASN A 173 -13.26 22.64 29.34
CA ASN A 173 -14.62 22.24 28.96
C ASN A 173 -14.58 20.87 28.26
N ILE A 174 -14.67 19.83 29.09
CA ILE A 174 -14.54 18.39 28.80
C ILE A 174 -15.80 17.83 28.08
N ASN A 175 -16.43 18.59 27.20
CA ASN A 175 -17.63 18.14 26.46
C ASN A 175 -17.50 18.14 24.94
N ASN A 176 -16.30 18.37 24.37
CA ASN A 176 -16.16 18.45 22.91
C ASN A 176 -15.33 17.29 22.35
N SER A 177 -15.98 16.52 21.48
CA SER A 177 -15.35 15.55 20.58
C SER A 177 -14.15 16.18 19.88
N SER A 178 -12.98 15.55 19.97
CA SER A 178 -11.78 16.05 19.31
C SER A 178 -11.93 15.92 17.79
N SER A 179 -12.19 17.04 17.10
CA SER A 179 -12.34 17.03 15.64
C SER A 179 -11.02 16.64 14.96
N ILE A 180 -11.11 15.78 13.93
CA ILE A 180 -9.98 15.46 13.07
C ILE A 180 -9.51 16.74 12.39
N LYS A 181 -8.22 17.04 12.49
CA LYS A 181 -7.60 18.20 11.86
C LYS A 181 -6.93 17.84 10.54
N ARG A 182 -6.20 16.73 10.54
CA ARG A 182 -5.39 16.25 9.41
C ARG A 182 -5.24 14.73 9.49
N THR A 183 -5.10 14.12 8.32
CA THR A 183 -4.81 12.69 8.21
C THR A 183 -3.64 12.48 7.26
N TYR A 184 -2.76 11.54 7.58
CA TYR A 184 -1.63 11.15 6.75
C TYR A 184 -1.61 9.64 6.54
N LEU A 185 -1.24 9.21 5.35
CA LEU A 185 -0.74 7.87 5.12
C LEU A 185 0.75 7.88 5.48
N VAL A 186 1.15 7.01 6.40
CA VAL A 186 2.53 6.90 6.87
C VAL A 186 3.07 5.57 6.39
N GLU A 187 4.17 5.61 5.67
CA GLU A 187 4.83 4.44 5.10
C GLU A 187 6.26 4.31 5.60
N GLU A 188 6.79 3.10 5.53
CA GLU A 188 8.22 2.81 5.66
C GLU A 188 8.99 3.71 4.70
N PHE A 189 10.02 4.37 5.21
CA PHE A 189 10.85 5.22 4.39
C PHE A 189 11.75 4.36 3.51
N ILE A 190 11.72 4.62 2.21
CA ILE A 190 12.62 4.00 1.25
C ILE A 190 13.81 4.93 1.00
N GLU A 191 15.03 4.44 1.23
CA GLU A 191 16.26 5.21 1.02
C GLU A 191 16.62 5.32 -0.48
N GLY A 192 17.56 6.19 -0.82
CA GLY A 192 18.06 6.34 -2.21
C GLY A 192 17.45 7.50 -3.02
N GLY A 193 16.32 8.07 -2.59
CA GLY A 193 15.72 9.23 -3.25
C GLY A 193 15.13 8.93 -4.65
N SER A 194 14.82 9.97 -5.42
CA SER A 194 14.12 9.85 -6.71
C SER A 194 14.86 9.01 -7.75
N ASP A 195 16.19 9.03 -7.72
CA ASP A 195 17.02 8.43 -8.76
C ASP A 195 17.11 6.91 -8.61
N THR A 196 16.69 6.38 -7.46
CA THR A 196 16.62 4.94 -7.18
C THR A 196 15.20 4.37 -7.31
N PHE A 197 14.22 5.25 -7.55
CA PHE A 197 12.82 4.86 -7.62
C PHE A 197 12.45 4.47 -9.04
N VAL A 198 12.16 3.20 -9.25
CA VAL A 198 11.92 2.60 -10.56
C VAL A 198 10.47 2.18 -10.68
N LYS A 199 9.87 2.54 -11.82
CA LYS A 199 8.55 2.07 -12.22
C LYS A 199 8.72 0.84 -13.11
N PHE A 200 8.34 -0.32 -12.59
CA PHE A 200 8.57 -1.61 -13.25
C PHE A 200 7.46 -1.98 -14.23
N VAL A 201 6.20 -1.66 -13.89
CA VAL A 201 5.04 -1.98 -14.72
C VAL A 201 4.08 -0.80 -14.76
N HIS A 202 3.55 -0.48 -15.94
CA HIS A 202 2.57 0.58 -16.14
C HIS A 202 1.14 0.10 -15.90
N ASN A 203 0.22 0.97 -15.49
CA ASN A 203 -1.18 0.58 -15.28
C ASN A 203 -2.00 0.33 -16.56
N GLY A 204 -1.45 0.72 -17.72
CA GLY A 204 -2.04 0.55 -19.04
C GLY A 204 -1.34 -0.47 -19.93
N ASP A 205 -0.30 -1.13 -19.42
CA ASP A 205 0.47 -2.12 -20.18
C ASP A 205 0.93 -3.25 -19.25
N ALA A 206 0.73 -4.49 -19.67
CA ALA A 206 1.12 -5.68 -18.91
C ALA A 206 2.58 -6.11 -19.19
N ASN A 207 3.28 -5.39 -20.06
CA ASN A 207 4.69 -5.63 -20.34
C ASN A 207 5.61 -4.92 -19.34
N PRO A 208 6.83 -5.45 -19.12
CA PRO A 208 7.88 -4.73 -18.39
C PRO A 208 8.12 -3.35 -19.00
N LEU A 209 8.28 -2.32 -18.16
CA LEU A 209 8.70 -1.00 -18.62
C LEU A 209 10.21 -0.92 -18.92
N LEU A 210 10.99 -1.84 -18.36
CA LEU A 210 12.44 -1.91 -18.57
C LEU A 210 12.75 -2.77 -19.80
N ASP A 211 13.83 -2.45 -20.51
CA ASP A 211 14.32 -3.20 -21.65
C ASP A 211 15.17 -4.41 -21.22
N ALA A 212 15.20 -5.43 -22.08
CA ALA A 212 16.06 -6.60 -21.89
C ALA A 212 17.54 -6.16 -21.93
N GLY A 213 18.21 -6.25 -20.78
CA GLY A 213 19.59 -5.80 -20.58
C GLY A 213 19.74 -4.76 -19.48
N GLU A 214 18.64 -4.13 -19.06
CA GLU A 214 18.64 -3.29 -17.86
C GLU A 214 18.78 -4.14 -16.58
N GLU A 215 19.50 -3.60 -15.59
CA GLU A 215 19.88 -4.32 -14.36
C GLU A 215 18.69 -4.93 -13.62
N LEU A 216 17.55 -4.22 -13.59
CA LEU A 216 16.34 -4.63 -12.87
C LEU A 216 15.26 -5.23 -13.78
N TYR A 217 15.59 -5.54 -15.04
CA TYR A 217 14.64 -6.14 -15.98
C TYR A 217 14.00 -7.42 -15.43
N HIS A 218 14.79 -8.27 -14.78
CA HIS A 218 14.33 -9.51 -14.16
C HIS A 218 13.29 -9.29 -13.05
N ILE A 219 13.35 -8.16 -12.33
CA ILE A 219 12.32 -7.76 -11.35
C ILE A 219 11.04 -7.37 -12.07
N ALA A 220 11.14 -6.60 -13.17
CA ALA A 220 9.99 -6.20 -13.96
C ALA A 220 9.29 -7.41 -14.61
N GLU A 221 10.05 -8.36 -15.16
CA GLU A 221 9.52 -9.64 -15.67
C GLU A 221 8.82 -10.44 -14.57
N PHE A 222 9.45 -10.57 -13.40
CA PHE A 222 8.82 -11.26 -12.27
C PHE A 222 7.51 -10.58 -11.85
N LEU A 223 7.48 -9.25 -11.79
CA LEU A 223 6.26 -8.50 -11.46
C LEU A 223 5.17 -8.73 -12.50
N CYS A 224 5.48 -8.75 -13.80
CA CYS A 224 4.51 -9.11 -14.85
C CYS A 224 3.98 -10.55 -14.68
N PHE A 225 4.85 -11.50 -14.31
CA PHE A 225 4.43 -12.85 -13.94
C PHE A 225 3.47 -12.83 -12.74
N THR A 226 3.73 -12.03 -11.70
CA THR A 226 2.81 -11.93 -10.55
C THR A 226 1.41 -11.43 -10.95
N GLN A 227 1.33 -10.46 -11.88
CA GLN A 227 0.05 -9.97 -12.39
C GLN A 227 -0.72 -11.09 -13.09
N HIS A 228 -0.05 -11.84 -13.96
CA HIS A 228 -0.65 -12.95 -14.67
C HIS A 228 -1.10 -14.06 -13.71
N LEU A 229 -0.28 -14.42 -12.72
CA LEU A 229 -0.63 -15.44 -11.73
C LEU A 229 -1.84 -15.02 -10.90
N GLN A 230 -1.89 -13.77 -10.44
CA GLN A 230 -3.04 -13.23 -9.70
C GLN A 230 -4.30 -13.23 -10.56
N TYR A 231 -4.23 -12.74 -11.80
CA TYR A 231 -5.35 -12.76 -12.73
C TYR A 231 -5.86 -14.19 -12.96
N PHE A 232 -4.96 -15.13 -13.24
CA PHE A 232 -5.31 -16.53 -13.46
C PHE A 232 -5.93 -17.19 -12.21
N LYS A 233 -5.30 -17.03 -11.05
CA LYS A 233 -5.74 -17.68 -9.80
C LYS A 233 -7.03 -17.08 -9.24
N THR A 234 -7.36 -15.84 -9.60
CA THR A 234 -8.59 -15.17 -9.21
C THR A 234 -9.69 -15.23 -10.29
N ASP A 235 -9.50 -16.06 -11.33
CA ASP A 235 -10.45 -16.21 -12.46
C ASP A 235 -10.75 -14.87 -13.15
N GLY A 236 -9.71 -14.04 -13.28
CA GLY A 236 -9.76 -12.72 -13.85
C GLY A 236 -10.31 -11.62 -12.94
N ALA A 237 -10.62 -11.91 -11.67
CA ALA A 237 -11.28 -10.93 -10.80
C ALA A 237 -10.37 -9.76 -10.40
N VAL A 238 -9.11 -10.03 -10.04
CA VAL A 238 -8.21 -9.00 -9.50
C VAL A 238 -6.74 -9.30 -9.76
N PHE A 239 -5.97 -8.24 -10.02
CA PHE A 239 -4.51 -8.28 -10.07
C PHE A 239 -3.90 -6.92 -9.73
N LEU A 240 -2.62 -6.90 -9.38
CA LEU A 240 -1.88 -5.67 -9.10
C LEU A 240 -1.34 -5.03 -10.37
N SER A 241 -1.27 -3.71 -10.38
CA SER A 241 -0.63 -2.95 -11.44
C SER A 241 0.02 -1.68 -10.90
N ASP A 242 0.58 -0.87 -11.80
CA ASP A 242 1.34 0.35 -11.46
C ASP A 242 2.48 0.08 -10.46
N LEU A 243 3.21 -1.02 -10.66
CA LEU A 243 4.17 -1.52 -9.70
C LEU A 243 5.47 -0.70 -9.77
N GLN A 244 5.81 -0.06 -8.66
CA GLN A 244 6.96 0.82 -8.53
C GLN A 244 7.56 0.75 -7.12
N GLY A 245 8.84 1.06 -7.01
CA GLY A 245 9.59 0.86 -5.78
C GLY A 245 11.06 1.19 -5.92
N THR A 246 11.88 0.74 -4.98
CA THR A 246 13.34 0.78 -5.13
C THR A 246 13.89 -0.63 -5.13
N SER A 247 14.96 -0.85 -5.90
CA SER A 247 15.86 -1.95 -5.61
C SER A 247 16.92 -1.44 -4.66
N ASP A 248 16.90 -1.93 -3.42
CA ASP A 248 18.14 -1.99 -2.68
C ASP A 248 18.97 -3.09 -3.37
N PHE A 249 19.78 -2.72 -4.37
CA PHE A 249 20.61 -3.68 -5.07
C PHE A 249 21.71 -4.15 -4.13
N ILE A 250 21.46 -5.25 -3.41
CA ILE A 250 22.53 -6.09 -2.86
C ILE A 250 22.76 -7.20 -3.89
N PRO A 251 23.93 -7.24 -4.57
CA PRO A 251 24.22 -8.33 -5.50
C PRO A 251 24.05 -9.68 -4.80
N PRO A 252 23.55 -10.72 -5.50
CA PRO A 252 23.02 -11.97 -4.94
C PRO A 252 24.04 -12.82 -4.14
N MET A 253 25.28 -12.38 -4.01
CA MET A 253 26.34 -13.15 -3.36
C MET A 253 26.35 -13.10 -1.82
N TYR A 254 25.51 -12.27 -1.16
CA TYR A 254 25.66 -12.00 0.28
C TYR A 254 24.39 -12.02 1.15
N SER A 255 23.24 -12.55 0.70
CA SER A 255 22.03 -12.57 1.54
C SER A 255 21.65 -13.98 2.00
N LEU A 256 22.31 -14.48 3.04
CA LEU A 256 21.85 -15.69 3.75
C LEU A 256 21.60 -15.50 5.25
N THR A 257 21.74 -14.31 5.84
CA THR A 257 21.72 -14.22 7.32
C THR A 257 21.17 -12.95 7.98
N ASP A 258 20.53 -11.99 7.29
CA ASP A 258 19.80 -10.93 8.01
C ASP A 258 18.27 -11.13 7.96
N SER A 259 17.68 -11.19 9.15
CA SER A 259 16.25 -11.00 9.44
C SER A 259 15.62 -9.70 8.89
N ARG A 260 16.43 -8.81 8.31
CA ARG A 260 16.04 -7.61 7.57
C ARG A 260 16.44 -7.67 6.09
N GLY A 261 16.56 -8.88 5.52
CA GLY A 261 16.94 -9.12 4.12
C GLY A 261 16.41 -8.03 3.21
N SER A 262 17.35 -7.40 2.49
CA SER A 262 17.14 -6.27 1.60
C SER A 262 16.20 -6.68 0.47
N ALA A 263 14.91 -6.63 0.77
CA ALA A 263 13.85 -6.92 -0.17
C ALA A 263 13.58 -5.66 -0.99
N THR A 264 13.40 -5.80 -2.30
CA THR A 264 12.91 -4.71 -3.13
C THR A 264 11.55 -4.26 -2.57
N LEU A 265 11.45 -2.98 -2.20
CA LEU A 265 10.27 -2.41 -1.56
C LEU A 265 9.36 -1.77 -2.60
N LEU A 266 8.12 -2.22 -2.65
CA LEU A 266 7.08 -1.68 -3.51
C LEU A 266 6.22 -0.67 -2.74
N THR A 267 5.72 0.36 -3.41
CA THR A 267 4.78 1.33 -2.84
C THR A 267 3.78 1.79 -3.90
N ASP A 268 2.74 2.51 -3.46
CA ASP A 268 1.72 3.11 -4.32
C ASP A 268 1.08 2.12 -5.33
N PRO A 269 0.62 0.93 -4.89
CA PRO A 269 0.01 -0.03 -5.78
C PRO A 269 -1.27 0.51 -6.41
N GLN A 270 -1.60 -0.03 -7.58
CA GLN A 270 -2.95 -0.01 -8.13
C GLN A 270 -3.52 -1.43 -8.16
N ILE A 271 -4.82 -1.54 -7.90
CA ILE A 271 -5.57 -2.80 -7.99
C ILE A 271 -6.48 -2.71 -9.21
N MET A 272 -6.29 -3.64 -10.14
CA MET A 272 -7.07 -3.75 -11.36
C MET A 272 -8.12 -4.85 -11.17
N THR A 273 -9.35 -4.59 -11.62
CA THR A 273 -10.45 -5.54 -11.54
C THR A 273 -11.20 -5.61 -12.87
N SER A 274 -11.79 -6.77 -13.18
CA SER A 274 -12.46 -7.04 -14.47
C SER A 274 -13.94 -6.65 -14.53
N SER A 275 -14.55 -6.27 -13.40
CA SER A 275 -15.99 -6.02 -13.30
C SER A 275 -16.31 -4.63 -12.73
N TYR A 276 -17.45 -4.08 -13.14
CA TYR A 276 -18.04 -2.84 -12.60
C TYR A 276 -18.37 -2.92 -11.10
N ASP A 277 -18.26 -4.08 -10.46
CA ASP A 277 -18.63 -4.34 -9.05
C ASP A 277 -17.61 -3.84 -8.02
N PHE A 278 -16.51 -3.20 -8.44
CA PHE A 278 -15.56 -2.57 -7.52
C PHE A 278 -16.23 -1.50 -6.64
N PHE A 279 -17.23 -0.78 -7.17
CA PHE A 279 -17.94 0.27 -6.41
C PHE A 279 -18.78 -0.32 -5.26
N LEU A 280 -19.30 -1.55 -5.42
CA LEU A 280 -20.08 -2.23 -4.39
C LEU A 280 -19.20 -2.92 -3.35
N LEU A 281 -18.04 -3.45 -3.76
CA LEU A 281 -17.11 -4.10 -2.86
C LEU A 281 -16.22 -3.13 -2.06
N PHE A 282 -15.98 -1.88 -2.50
CA PHE A 282 -15.01 -0.99 -1.82
C PHE A 282 -15.56 0.37 -1.38
N CYS A 283 -16.77 0.79 -1.81
CA CYS A 283 -17.34 2.10 -1.47
C CYS A 283 -18.64 2.05 -0.64
N THR A 284 -19.19 0.88 -0.31
CA THR A 284 -20.49 0.76 0.40
C THR A 284 -20.42 0.97 1.92
N GLY A 285 -19.30 1.46 2.46
CA GLY A 285 -19.20 1.96 3.84
C GLY A 285 -19.90 3.30 4.11
N CYS A 286 -20.64 3.86 3.16
CA CYS A 286 -21.43 5.08 3.32
C CYS A 286 -22.83 4.92 2.71
N LEU A 287 -23.74 4.31 3.46
CA LEU A 287 -25.17 4.67 3.50
C LEU A 287 -25.67 4.57 4.95
#